data_AF-A0A6V7L1Y0-F1
#
_entry.id   AF-A0A6V7L1Y0-F1
#
_cell.length_a   1.000
_cell.length_b   1.000
_cell.length_c   1.000
_cell.angle_alpha   90.00
_cell.angle_beta   90.00
_cell.angle_gamma   90.00
#
_symmetry.space_group_name_H-M   'P 1'
#
loop_
_entity.id
_entity.type
_entity.pdbx_description
1 polymer ?
#
loop_
_entity_poly.entity_id
_entity_poly.type
_entity_poly.pdbx_seq_one_letter_code
_entity_poly.pdbx_strand_id
1 'polypeptide(L)'
;VINEENPPEIMRAPLENVYLKAKLLNLDKPVALLALSLDPPNLTNVHKTVLNLKESGALLDDPDDPLDGELTDLGRVMGHLPLEIHITKLIMLGQVFSVLREAVIIGASMATKNMFSAPFREKLPAYKAKLLWAR
;
A
#
# COMPACT_ATOMS: atom_id res chain seq x y z
N VAL A 1 -30.90 8.26 -9.93
CA VAL A 1 -31.17 7.42 -8.74
C VAL A 1 -29.91 7.46 -7.91
N ILE A 2 -29.96 8.08 -6.73
CA ILE A 2 -28.82 8.08 -5.80
C ILE A 2 -28.83 6.69 -5.17
N ASN A 3 -27.73 5.94 -5.24
CA ASN A 3 -27.65 4.64 -4.56
C ASN A 3 -27.83 4.86 -3.05
N GLU A 4 -28.61 3.98 -2.40
CA GLU A 4 -28.85 4.05 -0.96
C GLU A 4 -27.56 3.84 -0.16
N GLU A 5 -26.61 3.08 -0.72
CA GLU A 5 -25.32 2.77 -0.09
C GLU A 5 -24.15 2.88 -1.06
N ASN A 6 -22.99 3.24 -0.52
CA ASN A 6 -21.72 3.19 -1.25
C ASN A 6 -21.12 1.78 -1.13
N PRO A 7 -20.50 1.25 -2.19
CA PRO A 7 -19.82 -0.04 -2.12
C PRO A 7 -18.75 -0.06 -1.03
N PRO A 8 -18.58 -1.18 -0.31
CA PRO A 8 -17.67 -1.28 0.82
C PRO A 8 -16.21 -1.12 0.36
N GLU A 9 -15.36 -0.70 1.29
CA GLU A 9 -13.95 -0.43 1.00
C GLU A 9 -13.18 -1.67 0.53
N ILE A 10 -13.50 -2.85 1.08
CA ILE A 10 -12.87 -4.14 0.70
C ILE A 10 -13.03 -4.47 -0.80
N MET A 11 -14.08 -3.96 -1.45
CA MET A 11 -14.32 -4.14 -2.88
C MET A 11 -13.62 -3.09 -3.75
N ARG A 12 -13.12 -2.00 -3.17
CA ARG A 12 -12.59 -0.83 -3.87
C ARG A 12 -11.12 -0.54 -3.61
N ALA A 13 -10.62 -0.91 -2.44
CA ALA A 13 -9.28 -0.61 -2.00
C ALA A 13 -8.30 -1.75 -2.35
N PRO A 14 -7.01 -1.43 -2.53
CA PRO A 14 -5.94 -2.43 -2.55
C PRO A 14 -5.90 -3.23 -1.22
N LEU A 15 -5.62 -4.53 -1.30
CA LEU A 15 -5.77 -5.46 -0.17
C LEU A 15 -4.43 -5.90 0.45
N GLU A 16 -3.31 -5.28 0.07
CA GLU A 16 -1.95 -5.74 0.41
C GLU A 16 -1.74 -5.80 1.91
N ASN A 17 -2.15 -4.75 2.62
CA ASN A 17 -2.02 -4.69 4.07
C ASN A 17 -2.91 -5.71 4.79
N VAL A 18 -4.12 -5.96 4.27
CA VAL A 18 -5.03 -6.98 4.82
C VAL A 18 -4.45 -8.38 4.61
N TYR A 19 -3.93 -8.63 3.41
CA TYR A 19 -3.29 -9.89 3.03
C TYR A 19 -2.08 -10.19 3.92
N LEU A 20 -1.20 -9.21 4.12
CA LEU A 20 -0.06 -9.32 5.02
C LEU A 20 -0.48 -9.53 6.48
N LYS A 21 -1.55 -8.86 6.94
CA LYS A 21 -2.10 -9.07 8.29
C LYS A 21 -2.58 -10.49 8.49
N ALA A 22 -3.32 -11.04 7.52
CA ALA A 22 -3.82 -12.41 7.56
C ALA A 22 -2.66 -13.42 7.69
N LYS A 23 -1.60 -13.23 6.91
CA LYS A 23 -0.37 -14.04 6.99
C LYS A 23 0.34 -13.90 8.34
N LEU A 24 0.52 -12.68 8.85
CA LEU A 24 1.18 -12.44 10.14
C LEU A 24 0.45 -13.07 11.33
N LEU A 25 -0.89 -13.12 11.25
CA LEU A 25 -1.74 -13.74 12.26
C LEU A 25 -1.82 -15.27 12.14
N ASN A 26 -1.11 -15.87 11.18
CA ASN A 26 -1.16 -17.30 10.85
C ASN A 26 -2.61 -17.81 10.66
N LEU A 27 -3.44 -16.99 10.00
CA LEU A 27 -4.77 -17.44 9.57
C LEU A 27 -4.64 -18.41 8.39
N ASP A 28 -5.76 -18.98 7.97
CA ASP A 28 -5.84 -19.77 6.74
C ASP A 28 -5.43 -18.91 5.50
N LYS A 29 -5.35 -19.53 4.32
CA LYS A 29 -5.02 -18.85 3.07
C LYS A 29 -5.80 -17.53 2.94
N PRO A 30 -5.13 -16.38 2.76
CA PRO A 30 -5.81 -15.08 2.78
C PRO A 30 -6.94 -14.98 1.76
N VAL A 31 -6.83 -15.68 0.62
CA VAL A 31 -7.89 -15.78 -0.38
C VAL A 31 -9.15 -16.45 0.20
N ALA A 32 -9.00 -17.57 0.89
CA ALA A 32 -10.10 -18.28 1.53
C ALA A 32 -10.70 -17.44 2.67
N LEU A 33 -9.86 -16.76 3.46
CA LEU A 33 -10.31 -15.83 4.51
C LEU A 33 -11.17 -14.69 3.93
N LEU A 34 -10.70 -14.05 2.84
CA LEU A 34 -11.40 -12.93 2.21
C LEU A 34 -12.73 -13.37 1.58
N ALA A 35 -12.82 -14.61 1.10
CA ALA A 35 -14.06 -15.19 0.59
C ALA A 35 -15.15 -15.37 1.67
N LEU A 36 -14.76 -15.43 2.95
CA LEU A 36 -15.68 -15.53 4.09
C LEU A 36 -16.14 -14.16 4.63
N SER A 37 -15.65 -13.06 4.06
CA SER A 37 -16.07 -11.71 4.48
C SER A 37 -17.51 -11.41 4.07
N LEU A 38 -18.14 -10.44 4.75
CA LEU A 38 -19.55 -10.06 4.50
C LEU A 38 -19.81 -9.71 3.02
N ASP A 39 -18.88 -8.96 2.43
CA ASP A 39 -18.88 -8.58 1.02
C ASP A 39 -17.52 -8.98 0.41
N PRO A 40 -17.41 -10.16 -0.21
CA PRO A 40 -16.13 -10.67 -0.68
C PRO A 40 -15.54 -9.79 -1.80
N PRO A 41 -14.21 -9.57 -1.80
CA PRO A 41 -13.56 -8.79 -2.84
C PRO A 41 -13.58 -9.52 -4.19
N ASN A 42 -13.49 -8.75 -5.28
CA ASN A 42 -13.36 -9.32 -6.62
C ASN A 42 -12.03 -10.10 -6.73
N LEU A 43 -12.08 -11.31 -7.29
CA LEU A 43 -10.89 -12.15 -7.52
C LEU A 43 -9.80 -11.41 -8.30
N THR A 44 -10.15 -10.55 -9.25
CA THR A 44 -9.19 -9.73 -10.00
C THR A 44 -8.40 -8.79 -9.08
N ASN A 45 -9.05 -8.24 -8.04
CA ASN A 45 -8.38 -7.40 -7.03
C ASN A 45 -7.41 -8.23 -6.18
N VAL A 46 -7.82 -9.45 -5.81
CA VAL A 46 -6.96 -10.40 -5.08
C VAL A 46 -5.73 -10.76 -5.89
N HIS A 47 -5.88 -11.12 -7.17
CA HIS A 47 -4.75 -11.43 -8.07
C HIS A 47 -3.77 -10.25 -8.17
N LYS A 48 -4.28 -9.03 -8.37
CA LYS A 48 -3.45 -7.82 -8.42
C LYS A 48 -2.72 -7.56 -7.10
N THR A 49 -3.39 -7.78 -5.98
CA THR A 49 -2.81 -7.64 -4.64
C THR A 49 -1.63 -8.60 -4.46
N VAL A 50 -1.81 -9.88 -4.80
CA VAL A 50 -0.74 -10.89 -4.70
C VAL A 50 0.42 -10.55 -5.63
N LEU A 51 0.13 -10.14 -6.86
CA LEU A 51 1.16 -9.69 -7.81
C LEU A 51 1.97 -8.52 -7.24
N ASN A 52 1.31 -7.47 -6.73
CA ASN A 52 1.98 -6.32 -6.10
C ASN A 52 2.84 -6.74 -4.90
N LEU A 53 2.37 -7.68 -4.09
CA LEU A 53 3.12 -8.23 -2.95
C LEU A 53 4.37 -9.00 -3.41
N LYS A 54 4.26 -9.80 -4.47
CA LYS A 54 5.41 -10.50 -5.06
C LYS A 54 6.42 -9.52 -5.67
N GLU A 55 5.97 -8.56 -6.49
CA GLU A 55 6.83 -7.54 -7.10
C GLU A 55 7.49 -6.60 -6.08
N SER A 56 6.79 -6.29 -4.99
CA SER A 56 7.36 -5.49 -3.90
C SER A 56 8.38 -6.29 -3.07
N GLY A 57 8.40 -7.61 -3.18
CA GLY A 57 9.27 -8.52 -2.42
C GLY A 57 8.71 -8.88 -1.05
N ALA A 58 7.42 -8.69 -0.83
CA ALA A 58 6.72 -9.03 0.41
C ALA A 58 6.41 -10.53 0.49
N LEU A 59 6.10 -11.15 -0.66
CA LEU A 59 5.86 -12.58 -0.81
C LEU A 59 6.88 -13.19 -1.77
N LEU A 60 7.27 -14.44 -1.51
CA LEU A 60 8.00 -15.25 -2.48
C LEU A 60 7.05 -15.72 -3.59
N ASP A 61 7.62 -15.96 -4.76
CA ASP A 61 6.86 -16.57 -5.85
C ASP A 61 6.68 -18.07 -5.60
N ASP A 62 5.46 -18.54 -5.80
CA ASP A 62 5.06 -19.93 -5.61
C ASP A 62 4.44 -20.41 -6.95
N PRO A 63 5.09 -21.35 -7.65
CA PRO A 63 4.60 -21.86 -8.92
C PRO A 63 3.37 -22.76 -8.76
N ASP A 64 3.15 -23.35 -7.57
CA ASP A 64 2.03 -24.25 -7.29
C ASP A 64 0.78 -23.47 -6.83
N ASP A 65 0.95 -22.30 -6.22
CA ASP A 65 -0.15 -21.39 -5.83
C ASP A 65 0.07 -19.95 -6.34
N PRO A 66 -0.48 -19.57 -7.52
CA PRO A 66 -0.27 -18.24 -8.08
C PRO A 66 -0.92 -17.14 -7.24
N LEU A 67 -1.89 -17.50 -6.39
CA LEU A 67 -2.65 -16.60 -5.53
C LEU A 67 -2.09 -16.52 -4.11
N ASP A 68 -0.96 -17.16 -3.85
CA ASP A 68 -0.31 -17.13 -2.56
C ASP A 68 1.23 -17.13 -2.69
N GLY A 69 1.91 -17.09 -1.54
CA GLY A 69 3.35 -17.21 -1.41
C GLY A 69 3.79 -17.20 0.05
N GLU A 70 5.04 -17.60 0.29
CA GLU A 70 5.66 -17.49 1.61
C GLU A 70 6.00 -16.03 1.95
N LEU A 71 5.81 -15.66 3.22
CA LEU A 71 6.10 -14.31 3.70
C LEU A 71 7.60 -14.10 3.88
N THR A 72 8.16 -13.08 3.22
CA THR A 72 9.57 -12.70 3.38
C THR A 72 9.80 -11.88 4.66
N ASP A 73 11.06 -11.70 5.07
CA ASP A 73 11.39 -10.78 6.17
C ASP A 73 10.99 -9.32 5.86
N LEU A 74 11.14 -8.90 4.60
CA LEU A 74 10.65 -7.60 4.15
C LEU A 74 9.12 -7.51 4.24
N GLY A 75 8.41 -8.55 3.83
CA GLY A 75 6.96 -8.65 3.94
C GLY A 75 6.49 -8.63 5.39
N ARG A 76 7.25 -9.25 6.31
CA ARG A 76 6.99 -9.16 7.75
C ARG A 76 7.10 -7.72 8.24
N VAL A 77 8.14 -6.99 7.83
CA VAL A 77 8.26 -5.56 8.17
C VAL A 77 7.09 -4.76 7.59
N MET A 78 6.75 -4.97 6.32
CA MET A 78 5.60 -4.31 5.66
C MET A 78 4.29 -4.52 6.42
N GLY A 79 3.99 -5.73 6.89
CA GLY A 79 2.74 -6.00 7.62
C GLY A 79 2.69 -5.45 9.05
N HIS A 80 3.85 -5.12 9.65
CA HIS A 80 3.91 -4.47 10.97
C HIS A 80 3.78 -2.95 10.89
N LEU A 81 4.19 -2.32 9.78
CA LEU A 81 4.07 -0.88 9.60
C LEU A 81 2.66 -0.50 9.14
N PRO A 82 2.03 0.54 9.70
CA PRO A 82 0.72 1.03 9.27
C PRO A 82 0.85 1.94 8.03
N LEU A 83 1.59 1.49 7.01
CA LEU A 83 1.89 2.23 5.79
C LEU A 83 1.54 1.38 4.56
N GLU A 84 1.52 2.01 3.39
CA GLU A 84 1.48 1.26 2.13
C GLU A 84 2.80 0.51 1.92
N ILE A 85 2.73 -0.65 1.25
CA ILE A 85 3.87 -1.55 1.04
C ILE A 85 5.04 -0.85 0.31
N HIS A 86 4.75 0.04 -0.64
CA HIS A 86 5.77 0.78 -1.40
C HIS A 86 6.49 1.81 -0.54
N ILE A 87 5.79 2.47 0.38
CA ILE A 87 6.38 3.44 1.32
C ILE A 87 7.30 2.70 2.30
N THR A 88 6.86 1.55 2.81
CA THR A 88 7.69 0.71 3.67
C THR A 88 8.95 0.22 2.94
N LYS A 89 8.83 -0.20 1.68
CA LYS A 89 9.97 -0.56 0.83
C LYS A 89 10.95 0.61 0.67
N LEU A 90 10.45 1.82 0.40
CA LEU A 90 11.29 3.03 0.29
C LEU A 90 12.09 3.27 1.57
N ILE A 91 11.45 3.20 2.74
CA ILE A 91 12.10 3.40 4.04
C ILE A 91 13.18 2.34 4.28
N MET A 92 12.87 1.07 3.98
CA MET A 92 13.82 -0.03 4.13
C MET A 92 15.03 0.11 3.21
N LEU A 93 14.82 0.52 1.96
CA LEU A 93 15.92 0.85 1.05
C LEU A 93 16.72 2.06 1.54
N GLY A 94 16.07 3.06 2.13
CA GLY A 94 16.74 4.20 2.78
C GLY A 94 17.69 3.76 3.89
N GLN A 95 17.30 2.77 4.69
CA GLN A 95 18.20 2.18 5.69
C GLN A 95 19.40 1.47 5.05
N VAL A 96 19.18 0.67 4.00
CA VAL A 96 20.25 -0.06 3.28
C VAL A 96 21.26 0.91 2.64
N PHE A 97 20.79 2.02 2.08
CA PHE A 97 21.63 3.02 1.42
C PHE A 97 22.12 4.15 2.35
N SER A 98 21.92 4.03 3.67
CA SER A 98 22.31 5.04 4.67
C SER A 98 21.70 6.44 4.46
N VAL A 99 20.48 6.50 3.91
CA VAL A 99 19.66 7.72 3.69
C VAL A 99 18.28 7.57 4.33
N LEU A 100 18.25 6.96 5.53
CA LEU A 100 17.00 6.65 6.23
C LEU A 100 16.18 7.91 6.52
N ARG A 101 16.82 8.99 6.96
CA ARG A 101 16.14 10.22 7.34
C ARG A 101 15.35 10.79 6.15
N GLU A 102 16.00 10.89 5.01
CA GLU A 102 15.43 11.42 3.77
C GLU A 102 14.31 10.50 3.28
N ALA A 103 14.52 9.18 3.31
CA ALA A 103 13.50 8.21 2.93
C ALA A 103 12.25 8.29 3.82
N VAL A 104 12.40 8.49 5.13
CA VAL A 104 11.27 8.69 6.06
C VAL A 104 10.55 10.01 5.78
N ILE A 105 11.27 11.10 5.52
CA ILE A 105 10.67 12.39 5.16
C ILE A 105 9.84 12.26 3.88
N ILE A 106 10.40 11.63 2.84
CA ILE A 106 9.70 11.39 1.57
C ILE A 106 8.49 10.48 1.81
N GLY A 107 8.66 9.36 2.52
CA GLY A 107 7.57 8.43 2.83
C GLY A 107 6.43 9.07 3.61
N ALA A 108 6.74 9.92 4.61
CA ALA A 108 5.74 10.67 5.36
C ALA A 108 4.98 11.67 4.47
N SER A 109 5.67 12.32 3.53
CA SER A 109 5.04 13.22 2.56
C SER A 109 4.11 12.49 1.58
N MET A 110 4.37 11.22 1.28
CA MET A 110 3.50 10.37 0.45
C MET A 110 2.29 9.84 1.23
N ALA A 111 2.48 9.49 2.50
CA ALA A 111 1.41 8.96 3.36
C ALA A 111 0.40 10.01 3.83
N THR A 112 0.75 11.30 3.72
CA THR A 112 -0.07 12.41 4.19
C THR A 112 -0.58 13.28 3.03
N LYS A 113 -1.55 14.15 3.33
CA LYS A 113 -2.03 15.11 2.34
C LYS A 113 -0.90 16.04 1.93
N ASN A 114 -0.88 16.38 0.65
CA ASN A 114 0.07 17.33 0.08
C ASN A 114 0.19 18.61 0.93
N MET A 115 1.41 18.93 1.35
CA MET A 115 1.73 20.12 2.15
C MET A 115 1.54 21.44 1.39
N PHE A 116 1.58 21.42 0.06
CA PHE A 116 1.33 22.61 -0.76
C PHE A 116 -0.16 22.83 -0.94
N SER A 117 -0.62 24.04 -0.64
CA SER A 117 -1.98 24.48 -0.92
C SER A 117 -2.03 25.35 -2.17
N ALA A 118 -3.14 25.28 -2.91
CA ALA A 118 -3.42 26.14 -4.05
C ALA A 118 -4.82 26.75 -3.87
N PRO A 119 -4.93 27.91 -3.19
CA PRO A 119 -6.21 28.58 -2.98
C PRO A 119 -6.92 28.92 -4.30
N PHE A 120 -8.23 29.13 -4.21
CA PHE A 120 -9.04 29.48 -5.37
C PHE A 120 -8.50 30.78 -6.01
N ARG A 121 -8.26 30.74 -7.34
CA ARG A 121 -7.63 31.81 -8.15
C ARG A 121 -6.15 32.11 -7.88
N GLU A 122 -5.46 31.33 -7.05
CA GLU A 122 -4.03 31.52 -6.74
C GLU A 122 -3.11 30.41 -7.29
N LYS A 123 -3.53 29.73 -8.37
CA LYS A 123 -2.76 28.60 -8.93
C LYS A 123 -1.34 28.97 -9.38
N LEU A 124 -1.18 30.11 -10.08
CA LEU A 124 0.13 30.59 -10.56
C LEU A 124 1.09 30.95 -9.42
N PRO A 125 0.72 31.78 -8.43
CA PRO A 125 1.62 32.07 -7.31
C PRO A 125 1.92 30.84 -6.46
N ALA A 126 0.95 29.95 -6.22
CA ALA A 126 1.19 28.68 -5.52
C ALA A 126 2.20 27.80 -6.25
N TYR A 127 2.09 27.70 -7.58
CA TYR A 127 3.06 26.96 -8.41
C TYR A 127 4.46 27.58 -8.35
N LYS A 128 4.58 28.92 -8.42
CA LYS A 128 5.86 29.61 -8.25
C LYS A 128 6.48 29.34 -6.88
N ALA A 129 5.69 29.38 -5.80
CA ALA A 129 6.17 29.06 -4.45
C ALA A 129 6.67 27.60 -4.36
N LYS A 130 5.95 26.66 -4.96
CA LYS A 130 6.37 25.25 -5.03
C LYS A 130 7.70 25.08 -5.80
N LEU A 131 7.88 25.79 -6.92
CA LEU A 131 9.14 25.77 -7.68
C LEU A 131 10.30 26.37 -6.89
N LEU A 132 10.07 27.47 -6.16
CA LEU A 132 11.08 28.09 -5.31
C LEU A 132 11.51 27.18 -4.16
N TRP A 133 10.57 26.44 -3.57
CA TRP A 133 10.89 25.46 -2.51
C TRP A 133 11.68 24.26 -3.02
N ALA A 134 11.44 23.83 -4.27
CA ALA A 134 12.11 22.67 -4.86
C ALA A 134 13.53 22.95 -5.38
N ARG A 135 13.97 24.21 -5.32
CA ARG A 135 15.29 24.65 -5.78
C ARG A 135 16.31 24.55 -4.65
#